data_AF-V9UZX6-F1
#
_entry.id   AF-V9UZX6-F1
#
_cell.length_a   1.000
_cell.length_b   1.000
_cell.length_c   1.000
_cell.angle_alpha   90.00
_cell.angle_beta   90.00
_cell.angle_gamma   90.00
#
_symmetry.space_group_name_H-M   'P 1'
#
loop_
_entity.id
_entity.type
_entity.pdbx_description
1 polymer ?
#
loop_
_entity_poly.entity_id
_entity_poly.type
_entity_poly.pdbx_seq_one_letter_code
_entity_poly.pdbx_strand_id
1 'polypeptide(L)'
;MSKYDFQLAYTIKPKTARNEDDAAKARLHLREKIGLDTVEHIETTLLGVITLSSTTLADRRRDAEKLLHDYIHEALKHLCVLSTVKFYGCLMVDGLGSAIRFDILPK
;
A
#
# COMPACT_ATOMS: atom_id res chain seq x y z
N MET A 1 17.21 15.19 0.44
CA MET A 1 16.02 14.37 0.12
C MET A 1 16.25 13.72 -1.21
N SER A 2 16.07 12.41 -1.30
CA SER A 2 16.27 11.64 -2.53
C SER A 2 14.95 10.99 -2.95
N LYS A 3 14.70 10.96 -4.26
CA LYS A 3 13.53 10.31 -4.85
C LYS A 3 13.85 8.85 -5.15
N TYR A 4 12.88 7.98 -4.92
CA TYR A 4 12.98 6.55 -5.18
C TYR A 4 11.69 6.08 -5.84
N ASP A 5 11.81 5.35 -6.94
CA ASP A 5 10.70 4.61 -7.53
C ASP A 5 10.33 3.45 -6.62
N PHE A 6 9.04 3.15 -6.54
CA PHE A 6 8.54 2.00 -5.82
C PHE A 6 7.53 1.21 -6.64
N GLN A 7 7.43 -0.08 -6.28
CA GLN A 7 6.36 -0.96 -6.68
C GLN A 7 5.74 -1.58 -5.43
N LEU A 8 4.43 -1.43 -5.26
CA LEU A 8 3.65 -2.04 -4.21
C LEU A 8 2.71 -3.08 -4.80
N ALA A 9 3.05 -4.35 -4.59
CA ALA A 9 2.11 -5.44 -4.83
C ALA A 9 1.23 -5.62 -3.59
N TYR A 10 -0.08 -5.81 -3.77
CA TYR A 10 -0.99 -5.89 -2.64
C TYR A 10 -2.14 -6.89 -2.82
N THR A 11 -2.84 -7.18 -1.74
CA THR A 11 -4.10 -7.93 -1.77
C THR A 11 -5.01 -7.40 -0.67
N ILE A 12 -6.28 -7.24 -1.00
CA ILE A 12 -7.33 -6.96 -0.02
C ILE A 12 -8.26 -8.15 0.09
N LYS A 13 -8.46 -8.62 1.31
CA LYS A 13 -9.40 -9.68 1.65
C LYS A 13 -10.48 -9.14 2.58
N PRO A 14 -11.71 -9.64 2.50
CA PRO A 14 -12.70 -9.29 3.50
C PRO A 14 -12.33 -9.93 4.86
N LYS A 15 -12.77 -9.33 5.97
CA LYS A 15 -12.63 -9.92 7.31
C LYS A 15 -13.47 -11.20 7.42
N THR A 16 -14.69 -11.16 6.88
CA THR A 16 -15.64 -12.29 6.76
C THR A 16 -16.35 -12.24 5.41
N ALA A 17 -17.00 -13.32 4.96
CA ALA A 17 -17.72 -13.34 3.67
C ALA A 17 -18.76 -12.22 3.52
N ARG A 18 -19.31 -11.70 4.63
CA ARG A 18 -20.27 -10.56 4.62
C ARG A 18 -19.63 -9.23 4.25
N ASN A 19 -18.30 -9.13 4.27
CA ASN A 19 -17.55 -7.91 3.99
C ASN A 19 -16.94 -7.90 2.58
N GLU A 20 -17.37 -8.78 1.67
CA GLU A 20 -16.80 -8.83 0.32
C GLU A 20 -17.07 -7.54 -0.46
N ASP A 21 -18.23 -6.91 -0.29
CA ASP A 21 -18.55 -5.64 -0.95
C ASP A 21 -17.58 -4.52 -0.52
N ASP A 22 -17.23 -4.47 0.77
CA ASP A 22 -16.23 -3.53 1.30
C ASP A 22 -14.85 -3.82 0.71
N ALA A 23 -14.47 -5.09 0.61
CA ALA A 23 -13.20 -5.50 0.02
C ALA A 23 -13.13 -5.14 -1.47
N ALA A 24 -14.20 -5.39 -2.22
CA ALA A 24 -14.32 -5.04 -3.63
C ALA A 24 -14.23 -3.52 -3.85
N LYS A 25 -14.96 -2.73 -3.04
CA LYS A 25 -14.89 -1.27 -3.04
C LYS A 25 -13.48 -0.76 -2.76
N ALA A 26 -12.79 -1.36 -1.79
CA ALA A 26 -11.43 -1.00 -1.46
C ALA A 26 -10.44 -1.31 -2.59
N ARG A 27 -10.51 -2.51 -3.19
CA ARG A 27 -9.69 -2.88 -4.37
C ARG A 27 -9.89 -1.88 -5.51
N LEU A 28 -11.14 -1.55 -5.85
CA LEU A 28 -11.46 -0.59 -6.89
C LEU A 28 -10.89 0.81 -6.59
N HIS A 29 -11.06 1.28 -5.35
CA HIS A 29 -10.55 2.59 -4.95
C HIS A 29 -9.03 2.67 -5.04
N LEU A 30 -8.31 1.66 -4.54
CA LEU A 30 -6.85 1.60 -4.62
C LEU A 30 -6.34 1.58 -6.06
N ARG A 31 -7.02 0.85 -6.95
CA ARG A 31 -6.66 0.78 -8.35
C ARG A 31 -6.88 2.10 -9.10
N GLU A 32 -8.00 2.77 -8.87
CA GLU A 32 -8.45 3.84 -9.77
C GLU A 32 -8.37 5.25 -9.19
N LYS A 33 -8.32 5.40 -7.86
CA LYS A 33 -8.64 6.68 -7.19
C LYS A 33 -7.55 7.23 -6.28
N ILE A 34 -6.42 6.53 -6.14
CA ILE A 34 -5.34 6.98 -5.25
C ILE A 34 -4.27 7.80 -5.99
N GLY A 35 -4.41 8.04 -7.30
CA GLY A 35 -3.43 8.85 -8.03
C GLY A 35 -2.01 8.25 -8.07
N LEU A 36 -1.90 6.94 -7.89
CA LEU A 36 -0.71 6.17 -8.19
C LEU A 36 -0.87 5.50 -9.54
N ASP A 37 0.25 5.31 -10.24
CA ASP A 37 0.26 4.59 -11.49
C ASP A 37 -0.02 3.10 -11.24
N THR A 38 -0.62 2.43 -12.22
CA THR A 38 -0.84 0.97 -12.19
C THR A 38 -0.08 0.34 -13.34
N VAL A 39 0.25 -0.94 -13.22
CA VAL A 39 0.76 -1.70 -14.37
C VAL A 39 -0.44 -2.15 -15.18
N GLU A 40 -0.43 -1.89 -16.49
CA GLU A 40 -1.48 -2.32 -17.40
C GLU A 40 -1.76 -3.82 -17.21
N HIS A 41 -3.03 -4.17 -17.01
CA HIS A 41 -3.52 -5.53 -16.71
C HIS A 41 -3.14 -6.15 -15.34
N ILE A 42 -2.45 -5.44 -14.43
CA ILE A 42 -2.19 -5.93 -13.07
C ILE A 42 -2.99 -5.13 -12.04
N GLU A 43 -4.09 -5.72 -11.57
CA GLU A 43 -5.04 -5.05 -10.66
C GLU A 43 -4.50 -4.80 -9.25
N THR A 44 -3.44 -5.52 -8.88
CA THR A 44 -2.89 -5.59 -7.53
C THR A 44 -1.49 -4.97 -7.42
N THR A 45 -1.11 -4.10 -8.35
CA THR A 45 0.19 -3.43 -8.33
C THR A 45 0.03 -1.93 -8.49
N LEU A 46 0.67 -1.18 -7.59
CA LEU A 46 0.75 0.27 -7.60
C LEU A 46 2.21 0.69 -7.79
N LEU A 47 2.42 1.73 -8.60
CA LEU A 47 3.71 2.33 -8.89
C LEU A 47 3.69 3.79 -8.48
N GLY A 48 4.87 4.31 -8.12
CA GLY A 48 5.02 5.73 -7.88
C GLY A 48 6.40 6.09 -7.39
N VAL A 49 6.53 7.33 -6.93
CA VAL A 49 7.79 7.89 -6.43
C VAL A 49 7.61 8.35 -5.00
N ILE A 50 8.50 7.93 -4.11
CA ILE A 50 8.60 8.44 -2.73
C ILE A 50 9.85 9.28 -2.54
N THR A 51 9.75 10.27 -1.67
CA THR A 51 10.89 11.11 -1.29
C THR A 51 11.30 10.77 0.13
N LEU A 52 12.55 10.33 0.33
CA LEU A 52 13.09 9.94 1.63
C LEU A 52 14.22 10.90 2.03
N SER A 53 14.27 11.26 3.31
CA SER A 53 15.27 12.19 3.88
C SER A 53 16.34 11.48 4.70
N SER A 54 16.08 10.27 5.19
CA SER A 54 17.00 9.54 6.06
C SER A 54 18.34 9.21 5.42
N THR A 55 19.37 9.14 6.27
CA THR A 55 20.77 8.96 5.84
C THR A 55 21.18 7.50 5.75
N THR A 56 20.65 6.63 6.63
CA THR A 56 20.97 5.20 6.64
C THR A 56 19.98 4.38 5.80
N LEU A 57 20.43 3.25 5.26
CA LEU A 57 19.58 2.32 4.52
C LEU A 57 18.43 1.80 5.39
N ALA A 58 18.71 1.46 6.67
CA ALA A 58 17.71 0.94 7.59
C ALA A 58 16.61 1.98 7.88
N ASP A 59 16.98 3.24 8.09
CA ASP A 59 16.03 4.33 8.32
C ASP A 59 15.18 4.61 7.08
N ARG A 60 15.80 4.65 5.89
CA ARG A 60 15.06 4.81 4.62
C ARG A 60 14.01 3.72 4.42
N ARG A 61 14.34 2.47 4.76
CA ARG A 61 13.39 1.35 4.67
C ARG A 61 12.20 1.55 5.61
N ARG A 62 12.45 1.95 6.86
CA ARG A 62 11.39 2.26 7.84
C ARG A 62 10.52 3.43 7.41
N ASP A 63 11.14 4.48 6.88
CA ASP A 63 10.43 5.66 6.37
C ASP A 63 9.55 5.31 5.18
N ALA A 64 10.06 4.51 4.24
CA ALA A 64 9.30 4.04 3.08
C ALA A 64 8.09 3.18 3.50
N GLU A 65 8.30 2.25 4.43
CA GLU A 65 7.24 1.42 5.00
C GLU A 65 6.15 2.29 5.63
N LYS A 66 6.56 3.19 6.53
CA LYS A 66 5.63 4.07 7.25
C LYS A 66 4.84 4.95 6.30
N LEU A 67 5.51 5.57 5.32
CA LEU A 67 4.86 6.47 4.37
C LEU A 67 3.78 5.75 3.58
N LEU A 68 4.10 4.59 2.99
CA LEU A 68 3.12 3.81 2.22
C LEU A 68 2.04 3.22 3.12
N HIS A 69 2.41 2.71 4.31
CA HIS A 69 1.44 2.20 5.27
C HIS A 69 0.41 3.27 5.63
N ASP A 70 0.85 4.46 6.05
CA ASP A 70 -0.03 5.56 6.45
C ASP A 70 -0.90 6.04 5.29
N TYR A 71 -0.32 6.11 4.09
CA TYR A 71 -1.03 6.48 2.87
C TYR A 71 -2.19 5.52 2.54
N ILE A 72 -1.90 4.21 2.54
CA ILE A 72 -2.91 3.17 2.28
C ILE A 72 -3.94 3.12 3.41
N HIS A 73 -3.49 3.27 4.66
CA HIS A 73 -4.37 3.28 5.83
C HIS A 73 -5.39 4.42 5.75
N GLU A 74 -4.98 5.64 5.43
CA GLU A 74 -5.92 6.77 5.28
C GLU A 74 -6.87 6.57 4.10
N ALA A 75 -6.43 5.96 2.98
CA ALA A 75 -7.32 5.60 1.88
C ALA A 75 -8.42 4.61 2.31
N LEU A 76 -8.05 3.55 3.05
CA LEU A 76 -9.02 2.58 3.58
C LEU A 76 -9.94 3.19 4.65
N LYS A 77 -9.42 4.12 5.46
CA LYS A 77 -10.18 4.87 6.45
C LYS A 77 -11.24 5.75 5.83
N HIS A 78 -10.92 6.47 4.75
CA HIS A 78 -11.88 7.30 4.01
C HIS A 78 -13.05 6.49 3.43
N LEU A 79 -12.85 5.20 3.16
CA LEU A 79 -13.90 4.30 2.70
C LEU A 79 -14.73 3.70 3.84
N CYS A 80 -14.34 3.93 5.10
CA CYS A 80 -14.90 3.32 6.31
C CYS A 80 -14.77 1.78 6.38
N VAL A 81 -13.73 1.20 5.77
CA VAL A 81 -13.56 -0.26 5.66
C VAL A 81 -12.50 -0.87 6.60
N LEU A 82 -11.80 -0.06 7.40
CA LEU A 82 -10.70 -0.53 8.26
C LEU A 82 -11.08 -1.67 9.21
N SER A 83 -12.34 -1.75 9.66
CA SER A 83 -12.82 -2.81 10.53
C SER A 83 -13.33 -4.05 9.78
N THR A 84 -13.45 -3.97 8.45
CA THR A 84 -14.13 -4.99 7.61
C THR A 84 -13.21 -5.63 6.58
N VAL A 85 -12.00 -5.11 6.34
CA VAL A 85 -11.05 -5.65 5.37
C VAL A 85 -9.64 -5.87 5.96
N LYS A 86 -8.90 -6.79 5.37
CA LYS A 86 -7.48 -7.06 5.64
C LYS A 86 -6.68 -6.67 4.40
N PHE A 87 -5.71 -5.79 4.57
CA PHE A 87 -4.75 -5.44 3.53
C PHE A 87 -3.42 -6.14 3.78
N TYR A 88 -2.84 -6.68 2.71
CA TYR A 88 -1.49 -7.27 2.71
C TYR A 88 -0.68 -6.61 1.61
N GLY A 89 0.48 -6.05 1.95
CA GLY A 89 1.35 -5.33 1.02
C GLY A 89 2.76 -5.91 0.97
N CYS A 90 3.36 -5.87 -0.21
CA CYS A 90 4.76 -6.15 -0.45
C CYS A 90 5.34 -5.00 -1.28
N LEU A 91 6.15 -4.17 -0.62
CA LEU A 91 6.76 -2.96 -1.16
C LEU A 91 8.20 -3.26 -1.60
N MET A 92 8.49 -2.97 -2.85
CA MET A 92 9.85 -2.87 -3.38
C MET A 92 10.15 -1.40 -3.66
N VAL A 93 11.30 -0.93 -3.21
CA VAL A 93 11.78 0.43 -3.45
C VAL A 93 13.16 0.33 -4.06
N ASP A 94 13.36 1.04 -5.17
CA ASP A 94 14.63 1.00 -5.88
C ASP A 94 15.79 1.39 -4.95
N GLY A 95 16.90 0.67 -5.04
CA GLY A 95 18.09 0.89 -4.21
C GLY A 95 17.94 0.60 -2.71
N LEU A 96 16.77 0.17 -2.20
CA LEU A 96 16.59 -0.12 -0.77
C LEU A 96 16.76 -1.60 -0.40
N GLY A 97 17.04 -2.50 -1.36
CA GLY A 97 17.30 -3.92 -1.12
C GLY A 97 16.03 -4.77 -1.08
N SER A 98 15.95 -5.72 -0.14
CA SER A 98 14.87 -6.72 -0.07
C SER A 98 13.48 -6.10 0.08
N ALA A 99 12.45 -6.80 -0.39
CA ALA A 99 11.07 -6.36 -0.23
C ALA A 99 10.69 -6.12 1.25
N ILE A 100 9.87 -5.10 1.48
CA ILE A 100 9.29 -4.73 2.77
C ILE A 100 7.85 -5.26 2.80
N ARG A 101 7.48 -6.00 3.85
CA ARG A 101 6.12 -6.52 4.01
C ARG A 101 5.42 -5.77 5.13
N PHE A 102 4.18 -5.37 4.88
CA PHE A 102 3.34 -4.74 5.90
C PHE A 102 1.87 -5.12 5.67
N ASP A 103 1.07 -5.02 6.72
CA ASP A 103 -0.35 -5.30 6.70
C ASP A 103 -1.14 -4.21 7.41
N ILE A 104 -2.42 -4.08 7.04
CA ILE A 104 -3.39 -3.27 7.76
C ILE A 104 -4.54 -4.22 8.10
N LEU A 105 -4.65 -4.57 9.37
CA LEU A 105 -5.61 -5.54 9.87
C LEU A 105 -6.73 -4.85 10.66
N PRO A 106 -7.96 -5.39 10.64
CA PRO A 106 -9.04 -4.93 11.48
C PRO A 106 -8.66 -4.98 12.95
N LYS A 107 -8.88 -3.88 13.67
CA LYS A 107 -8.90 -3.87 15.13
C LYS A 107 -10.20 -4.47 15.67
#